data_AF-A0A926PBB2-F1
#
_entry.id   AF-A0A926PBB2-F1
#
_cell.length_a   1.000
_cell.length_b   1.000
_cell.length_c   1.000
_cell.angle_alpha   90.00
_cell.angle_beta   90.00
_cell.angle_gamma   90.00
#
_symmetry.space_group_name_H-M   'P 1'
#
loop_
_entity.id
_entity.type
_entity.pdbx_description
1 polymer ?
#
loop_
_entity_poly.entity_id
_entity_poly.type
_entity_poly.pdbx_seq_one_letter_code
_entity_poly.pdbx_strand_id
1 'polypeptide(L)'
;MREKILYGERRPNPNSPGGLSNELRGAHSPKIKSRSDFVVDVICNNLDGTTTVKLIKVFPDGNVSRKKKSTLAPDTWSDDKIMDTTDQVASTPPIAIRLSDLATLHQQTVDGVDWVVIKDSLDNVISSYPTGGNPTNF
;
A
#
# COMPACT_ATOMS: atom_id res chain seq x y z
N MET A 1 -4.47 10.38 -1.31
CA MET A 1 -4.67 8.98 -1.73
C MET A 1 -3.45 8.45 -2.50
N ARG A 2 -3.08 9.03 -3.64
CA ARG A 2 -1.89 8.65 -4.43
C ARG A 2 -0.59 8.53 -3.63
N GLU A 3 -0.18 9.60 -2.94
CA GLU A 3 1.05 9.62 -2.13
C GLU A 3 1.08 8.52 -1.07
N LYS A 4 -0.06 8.25 -0.41
CA LYS A 4 -0.20 7.15 0.54
C LYS A 4 0.11 5.81 -0.13
N ILE A 5 -0.52 5.49 -1.25
CA ILE A 5 -0.31 4.21 -1.94
C ILE A 5 1.15 4.05 -2.35
N LEU A 6 1.72 5.05 -3.01
CA LEU A 6 3.08 4.98 -3.57
C LEU A 6 4.17 5.05 -2.51
N TYR A 7 4.11 6.05 -1.63
CA TYR A 7 5.21 6.46 -0.75
C TYR A 7 4.82 6.48 0.73
N GLY A 8 3.59 6.12 1.06
CA GLY A 8 3.13 5.98 2.41
C GLY A 8 2.90 7.28 3.17
N GLU A 9 1.92 7.24 4.06
CA GLU A 9 1.57 8.33 4.95
C GLU A 9 1.66 7.89 6.41
N ARG A 10 1.96 8.86 7.27
CA ARG A 10 1.94 8.65 8.72
C ARG A 10 0.50 8.56 9.20
N ARG A 11 0.16 7.52 9.95
CA ARG A 11 -1.20 7.34 10.47
C ARG A 11 -1.49 8.42 11.52
N PRO A 12 -2.57 9.21 11.36
CA PRO A 12 -3.03 10.13 12.40
C PRO A 12 -3.38 9.38 13.68
N ASN A 13 -2.99 9.94 14.82
CA ASN A 13 -3.37 9.44 16.14
C ASN A 13 -3.56 10.61 17.12
N PRO A 14 -4.80 10.99 17.44
CA PRO A 14 -5.08 12.12 18.34
C PRO A 14 -4.54 11.90 19.76
N ASN A 15 -4.26 10.65 20.13
CA ASN A 15 -3.72 10.29 21.44
C ASN A 15 -2.17 10.30 21.48
N SER A 16 -1.49 10.65 20.39
CA SER A 16 -0.02 10.81 20.36
C SER A 16 0.38 12.29 20.47
N PRO A 17 1.54 12.62 21.08
CA PRO A 17 2.08 13.97 21.02
C PRO A 17 2.16 14.47 19.57
N GLY A 18 1.60 15.65 19.29
CA GLY A 18 1.52 16.21 17.94
C GLY A 18 0.49 15.54 17.00
N GLY A 19 -0.38 14.66 17.52
CA GLY A 19 -1.50 14.07 16.77
C GLY A 19 -1.10 13.00 15.74
N LEU A 20 0.16 12.54 15.76
CA LEU A 20 0.71 11.62 14.76
C LEU A 20 1.33 10.39 15.43
N SER A 21 0.99 9.19 14.94
CA SER A 21 1.66 7.95 15.35
C SER A 21 2.90 7.68 14.50
N ASN A 22 3.81 6.81 14.92
CA ASN A 22 4.93 6.38 14.06
C ASN A 22 4.52 5.25 13.08
N GLU A 23 3.24 4.96 12.91
CA GLU A 23 2.79 3.93 11.97
C GLU A 23 2.74 4.48 10.54
N LEU A 24 3.25 3.70 9.58
CA LEU A 24 3.19 4.02 8.15
C LEU A 24 2.09 3.19 7.47
N ARG A 25 1.27 3.82 6.65
CA ARG A 25 0.28 3.14 5.77
C ARG A 25 0.68 3.31 4.33
N GLY A 26 0.47 2.28 3.49
CA GLY A 26 0.84 2.28 2.08
C GLY A 26 2.34 2.03 1.85
N ALA A 27 2.98 2.78 0.93
CA ALA A 27 4.36 2.56 0.46
C ALA A 27 4.53 1.25 -0.34
N HIS A 28 3.97 1.27 -1.56
CA HIS A 28 3.95 0.13 -2.49
C HIS A 28 4.71 0.41 -3.81
N SER A 29 5.22 1.62 -4.04
CA SER A 29 6.04 1.90 -5.22
C SER A 29 7.43 1.26 -5.09
N PRO A 30 7.97 0.59 -6.11
CA PRO A 30 9.34 0.06 -6.09
C PRO A 30 10.39 1.18 -5.97
N LYS A 31 10.04 2.42 -6.33
CA LYS A 31 10.92 3.58 -6.23
C LYS A 31 11.38 3.89 -4.81
N ILE A 32 10.68 3.42 -3.77
CA ILE A 32 11.14 3.63 -2.39
C ILE A 32 12.52 3.02 -2.14
N LYS A 33 12.95 2.04 -2.94
CA LYS A 33 14.27 1.40 -2.81
C LYS A 33 15.44 2.35 -3.10
N SER A 34 15.21 3.40 -3.88
CA SER A 34 16.24 4.38 -4.27
C SER A 34 16.05 5.75 -3.62
N ARG A 35 15.07 5.90 -2.72
CA ARG A 35 14.79 7.18 -2.06
C ARG A 35 15.57 7.32 -0.76
N SER A 36 16.12 8.51 -0.52
CA SER A 36 16.92 8.80 0.68
C SER A 36 16.11 8.86 1.97
N ASP A 37 14.79 9.08 1.89
CA ASP A 37 13.87 9.07 3.04
C ASP A 37 13.43 7.64 3.43
N PHE A 38 13.99 6.61 2.81
CA PHE A 38 13.69 5.21 3.12
C PHE A 38 14.94 4.39 3.42
N VAL A 39 14.81 3.50 4.40
CA VAL A 39 15.70 2.36 4.57
C VAL A 39 14.89 1.11 4.23
N VAL A 40 15.33 0.36 3.22
CA VAL A 40 14.61 -0.81 2.69
C VAL A 40 15.51 -2.03 2.75
N ASP A 41 14.97 -3.10 3.32
CA ASP A 41 15.57 -4.43 3.40
C ASP A 41 14.71 -5.40 2.58
N VAL A 42 15.27 -5.94 1.49
CA VAL A 42 14.57 -6.86 0.59
C VAL A 42 14.53 -8.24 1.24
N ILE A 43 13.33 -8.76 1.46
CA ILE A 43 13.14 -10.10 2.05
C ILE A 43 13.12 -11.15 0.95
N CYS A 44 12.31 -10.93 -0.09
CA CYS A 44 12.22 -11.83 -1.23
C CYS A 44 11.62 -11.15 -2.46
N ASN A 45 11.96 -11.67 -3.63
CA ASN A 45 11.26 -11.39 -4.88
C ASN A 45 10.19 -12.49 -5.06
N ASN A 46 8.95 -12.10 -5.28
CA ASN A 46 7.83 -13.02 -5.45
C ASN A 46 7.75 -13.47 -6.92
N LEU A 47 7.07 -14.60 -7.17
CA LEU A 47 6.97 -15.16 -8.53
C LEU A 47 6.19 -14.27 -9.52
N ASP A 48 5.29 -13.43 -9.01
CA ASP A 48 4.52 -12.44 -9.77
C ASP A 48 5.31 -11.16 -10.10
N GLY A 49 6.60 -11.12 -9.77
CA GLY A 49 7.48 -9.96 -10.00
C GLY A 49 7.39 -8.87 -8.92
N THR A 50 6.49 -8.99 -7.94
CA THR A 50 6.45 -8.09 -6.79
C THR A 50 7.61 -8.35 -5.82
N THR A 51 7.92 -7.39 -4.96
CA THR A 51 9.01 -7.53 -3.96
C THR A 51 8.47 -7.39 -2.54
N THR A 52 8.73 -8.37 -1.69
CA THR A 52 8.43 -8.27 -0.26
C THR A 52 9.61 -7.61 0.47
N VAL A 53 9.35 -6.54 1.22
CA VAL A 53 10.37 -5.76 1.92
C VAL A 53 10.02 -5.51 3.39
N LYS A 54 11.05 -5.26 4.20
CA LYS A 54 10.95 -4.52 5.47
C LYS A 54 11.45 -3.09 5.21
N LEU A 55 10.72 -2.10 5.71
CA LEU A 55 11.07 -0.69 5.49
C LEU A 55 10.93 0.15 6.75
N ILE A 56 11.67 1.26 6.78
CA ILE A 56 11.52 2.39 7.69
C ILE A 56 11.52 3.67 6.84
N LYS A 57 10.62 4.61 7.13
CA LYS A 57 10.58 5.93 6.49
C LYS A 57 11.05 7.01 7.47
N VAL A 58 11.90 7.92 7.02
CA VAL A 58 12.24 9.16 7.72
C VAL A 58 11.22 10.22 7.29
N PHE A 59 10.52 10.80 8.26
CA PHE A 59 9.54 11.86 8.02
C PHE A 59 10.22 13.24 7.95
N PRO A 60 9.57 14.25 7.34
CA PRO A 60 10.14 15.60 7.23
C PRO A 60 10.47 16.27 8.57
N ASP A 61 9.81 15.85 9.66
CA ASP A 61 10.08 16.32 11.03
C ASP A 61 11.29 15.62 11.68
N GLY A 62 12.00 14.76 10.94
CA GLY A 62 13.15 13.99 11.42
C GLY A 62 12.77 12.72 12.19
N ASN A 63 11.49 12.49 12.49
CA ASN A 63 11.06 11.25 13.14
C ASN A 63 11.08 10.08 12.16
N VAL A 64 11.18 8.86 12.69
CA VAL A 64 11.15 7.63 11.89
C VAL A 64 9.87 6.83 12.12
N SER A 65 9.41 6.16 11.07
CA SER A 65 8.33 5.19 11.19
C SER A 65 8.78 3.98 12.00
N ARG A 66 7.80 3.26 12.58
CA ARG A 66 8.01 1.86 12.98
C ARG A 66 8.40 1.05 11.74
N LYS A 67 9.15 -0.02 11.96
CA LYS A 67 9.47 -0.99 10.92
C LYS A 67 8.16 -1.60 10.36
N LYS A 68 8.00 -1.58 9.04
CA LYS A 68 6.83 -2.10 8.34
C LYS A 68 7.24 -3.18 7.34
N LYS A 69 6.46 -4.25 7.26
CA LYS A 69 6.52 -5.18 6.11
C LYS A 69 5.60 -4.66 5.01
N SER A 70 6.08 -4.64 3.77
CA SER A 70 5.30 -4.19 2.60
C SER A 70 5.56 -5.12 1.41
N THR A 71 4.61 -5.18 0.49
CA THR A 71 4.80 -5.73 -0.84
C THR A 71 4.85 -4.55 -1.81
N LEU A 72 5.92 -4.47 -2.61
CA LEU A 72 6.10 -3.45 -3.64
C LEU A 72 5.63 -3.99 -4.98
N ALA A 73 5.07 -3.13 -5.82
CA ALA A 73 4.77 -3.45 -7.21
C ALA A 73 6.06 -3.86 -7.97
N PRO A 74 5.95 -4.52 -9.13
CA PRO A 74 7.12 -4.89 -9.92
C PRO A 74 8.00 -3.69 -10.26
N ASP A 75 9.32 -3.90 -10.30
CA ASP A 75 10.29 -2.83 -10.56
C ASP A 75 10.12 -2.14 -11.92
N THR A 76 9.48 -2.82 -12.86
CA THR A 76 9.15 -2.30 -14.20
C THR A 76 7.94 -1.37 -14.19
N TRP A 77 7.16 -1.32 -13.10
CA TRP A 77 5.96 -0.48 -13.02
C TRP A 77 6.32 0.95 -12.62
N SER A 78 5.80 1.91 -13.40
CA SER A 78 5.81 3.31 -13.04
C SER A 78 4.78 3.60 -11.94
N ASP A 79 4.92 4.75 -11.28
CA ASP A 79 3.90 5.21 -10.33
C ASP A 79 2.53 5.41 -11.01
N ASP A 80 2.52 5.83 -12.28
CA ASP A 80 1.29 5.97 -13.06
C ASP A 80 0.64 4.61 -13.29
N LYS A 81 1.42 3.59 -13.69
CA LYS A 81 0.91 2.22 -13.84
C LYS A 81 0.29 1.68 -12.55
N ILE A 82 0.89 1.97 -11.39
CA ILE A 82 0.34 1.58 -10.08
C ILE A 82 -1.01 2.27 -9.81
N MET A 83 -1.13 3.54 -10.18
CA MET A 83 -2.37 4.29 -10.00
C MET A 83 -3.45 3.87 -11.00
N ASP A 84 -3.10 3.65 -12.27
CA ASP A 84 -4.02 3.12 -13.28
C ASP A 84 -4.53 1.73 -12.87
N THR A 85 -3.66 0.89 -12.31
CA THR A 85 -4.05 -0.43 -11.76
C THR A 85 -4.99 -0.27 -10.57
N THR A 86 -4.74 0.71 -9.70
CA THR A 86 -5.64 1.02 -8.58
C THR A 86 -7.03 1.38 -9.09
N ASP A 87 -7.13 2.28 -10.07
CA ASP A 87 -8.41 2.74 -10.61
C ASP A 87 -9.13 1.61 -11.38
N GLN A 88 -8.39 0.82 -12.15
CA GLN A 88 -8.91 -0.37 -12.83
C GLN A 88 -9.53 -1.35 -11.82
N VAL A 89 -8.80 -1.73 -10.77
CA VAL A 89 -9.31 -2.68 -9.76
C VAL A 89 -10.46 -2.07 -8.96
N ALA A 90 -10.41 -0.77 -8.63
CA ALA A 90 -11.49 -0.07 -7.93
C ALA A 90 -12.83 -0.07 -8.70
N SER A 91 -12.78 -0.20 -10.02
CA SER A 91 -13.96 -0.24 -10.90
C SER A 91 -14.63 -1.63 -10.99
N THR A 92 -13.98 -2.67 -10.47
CA THR A 92 -14.53 -4.04 -10.46
C THR A 92 -15.68 -4.19 -9.45
N PRO A 93 -16.57 -5.18 -9.59
CA PRO A 93 -17.51 -5.53 -8.54
C PRO A 93 -16.79 -5.96 -7.24
N PRO A 94 -17.32 -5.61 -6.05
CA PRO A 94 -16.72 -6.04 -4.80
C PRO A 94 -16.86 -7.56 -4.63
N ILE A 95 -15.80 -8.20 -4.13
CA ILE A 95 -15.77 -9.62 -3.81
C ILE A 95 -16.15 -9.90 -2.35
N ALA A 96 -16.08 -8.88 -1.48
CA ALA A 96 -16.50 -8.97 -0.09
C ALA A 96 -16.91 -7.59 0.47
N ILE A 97 -17.70 -7.61 1.54
CA ILE A 97 -18.11 -6.43 2.31
C ILE A 97 -17.80 -6.69 3.78
N ARG A 98 -17.08 -5.78 4.43
CA ARG A 98 -16.80 -5.85 5.86
C ARG A 98 -17.92 -5.21 6.64
N LEU A 99 -18.67 -6.00 7.42
CA LEU A 99 -19.89 -5.53 8.09
C LEU A 99 -19.66 -4.46 9.17
N SER A 100 -18.45 -4.35 9.72
CA SER A 100 -18.18 -3.39 10.80
C SER A 100 -18.15 -1.93 10.32
N ASP A 101 -17.79 -1.68 9.07
CA ASP A 101 -17.65 -0.33 8.49
C ASP A 101 -18.21 -0.21 7.06
N LEU A 102 -18.83 -1.27 6.54
CA LEU A 102 -19.34 -1.39 5.18
C LEU A 102 -18.28 -1.13 4.10
N ALA A 103 -17.00 -1.31 4.43
CA ALA A 103 -15.94 -1.25 3.44
C ALA A 103 -16.07 -2.42 2.45
N THR A 104 -15.69 -2.18 1.19
CA THR A 104 -15.73 -3.19 0.14
C THR A 104 -14.33 -3.60 -0.30
N LEU A 105 -14.14 -4.89 -0.58
CA LEU A 105 -12.92 -5.46 -1.14
C LEU A 105 -13.09 -5.69 -2.62
N HIS A 106 -12.14 -5.20 -3.41
CA HIS A 106 -12.07 -5.37 -4.86
C HIS A 106 -10.74 -6.03 -5.19
N GLN A 107 -10.74 -6.97 -6.12
CA GLN A 107 -9.54 -7.72 -6.48
C GLN A 107 -9.54 -8.10 -7.95
N GLN A 108 -8.39 -7.92 -8.61
CA GLN A 108 -8.17 -8.34 -9.98
C GLN A 108 -6.68 -8.63 -10.19
N THR A 109 -6.37 -9.60 -11.05
CA THR A 109 -5.00 -9.82 -11.56
C THR A 109 -4.74 -8.88 -12.74
N VAL A 110 -3.69 -8.06 -12.66
CA VAL A 110 -3.27 -7.12 -13.71
C VAL A 110 -1.81 -7.38 -14.06
N ASP A 111 -1.54 -7.70 -15.33
CA ASP A 111 -0.22 -8.09 -15.85
C ASP A 111 0.49 -9.16 -14.99
N GLY A 112 -0.29 -10.15 -14.51
CA GLY A 112 0.21 -11.25 -13.69
C GLY A 112 0.33 -10.94 -12.19
N VAL A 113 0.02 -9.71 -11.74
CA VAL A 113 0.05 -9.30 -10.33
C VAL A 113 -1.36 -9.28 -9.76
N ASP A 114 -1.60 -10.03 -8.70
CA ASP A 114 -2.82 -9.93 -7.92
C ASP A 114 -2.84 -8.61 -7.13
N TRP A 115 -3.86 -7.80 -7.40
CA TRP A 115 -3.99 -6.47 -6.85
C TRP A 115 -5.29 -6.30 -6.09
N VAL A 116 -5.22 -5.65 -4.94
CA VAL A 116 -6.35 -5.44 -4.04
C VAL A 116 -6.61 -3.96 -3.83
N VAL A 117 -7.88 -3.58 -3.88
CA VAL A 117 -8.38 -2.25 -3.51
C VAL A 117 -9.45 -2.39 -2.44
N ILE A 118 -9.38 -1.53 -1.42
CA ILE A 118 -10.43 -1.40 -0.41
C ILE A 118 -11.05 -0.02 -0.53
N LYS A 119 -12.37 0.03 -0.68
CA LYS A 119 -13.15 1.26 -0.65
C LYS A 119 -13.94 1.37 0.67
N ASP A 120 -14.09 2.59 1.18
CA ASP A 120 -14.98 2.84 2.31
C ASP A 120 -16.46 2.86 1.88
N SER A 121 -17.36 3.03 2.84
CA SER A 121 -18.81 3.08 2.60
C SER A 121 -19.27 4.28 1.76
N LEU A 122 -18.38 5.24 1.52
CA LEU A 122 -18.60 6.41 0.67
C LEU A 122 -17.92 6.25 -0.70
N ASP A 123 -17.52 5.02 -1.04
CA ASP A 123 -16.87 4.64 -2.30
C ASP A 123 -15.46 5.24 -2.51
N ASN A 124 -14.81 5.75 -1.44
CA ASN A 124 -13.45 6.27 -1.54
C ASN A 124 -12.41 5.16 -1.40
N VAL A 125 -11.39 5.17 -2.26
CA VAL A 125 -10.23 4.26 -2.12
C VAL A 125 -9.43 4.58 -0.86
N ILE A 126 -9.50 3.67 0.13
CA ILE A 126 -8.78 3.79 1.40
C ILE A 126 -7.53 2.91 1.48
N SER A 127 -7.44 1.87 0.65
CA SER A 127 -6.23 1.04 0.49
C SER A 127 -6.11 0.51 -0.92
N SER A 128 -4.87 0.35 -1.41
CA SER A 128 -4.56 -0.25 -2.70
C SER A 128 -3.14 -0.83 -2.65
N TYR A 129 -2.97 -2.11 -2.98
CA TYR A 129 -1.68 -2.80 -2.85
C TYR A 129 -1.59 -4.12 -3.65
N PRO A 130 -0.38 -4.52 -4.05
CA PRO A 130 -0.13 -5.86 -4.57
C PRO A 130 -0.12 -6.88 -3.42
N THR A 131 -0.60 -8.09 -3.68
CA THR A 131 -0.69 -9.14 -2.65
C THR A 131 0.60 -9.93 -2.47
N GLY A 132 1.42 -10.02 -3.52
CA GLY A 132 2.61 -10.89 -3.56
C GLY A 132 2.24 -12.37 -3.46
N GLY A 133 1.10 -12.75 -4.04
CA GLY A 133 0.56 -14.10 -4.01
C GLY A 133 -0.07 -14.53 -2.69
N ASN A 134 -0.28 -13.62 -1.73
CA ASN A 134 -0.89 -13.93 -0.44
C ASN A 134 -2.34 -13.46 -0.37
N PRO A 135 -3.30 -14.30 0.06
CA PRO A 135 -4.69 -13.85 0.22
C PRO A 135 -4.84 -12.69 1.20
N THR A 136 -5.75 -11.77 0.89
CA THR A 136 -6.13 -10.69 1.81
C THR A 136 -7.14 -11.21 2.84
N ASN A 137 -6.83 -11.02 4.12
CA ASN A 137 -7.84 -11.14 5.18
C ASN A 137 -8.63 -9.82 5.23
N PHE A 138 -9.96 -9.89 5.06
CA PHE A 138 -10.82 -8.72 4.91
C PHE A 138 -11.99 -8.72 5.88
#